data_AF-A0A9D5W0L8-F1
#
_entry.id   AF-A0A9D5W0L8-F1
#
_cell.length_a   1.000
_cell.length_b   1.000
_cell.length_c   1.000
_cell.angle_alpha   90.00
_cell.angle_beta   90.00
_cell.angle_gamma   90.00
#
_symmetry.space_group_name_H-M   'P 1'
#
loop_
_entity.id
_entity.type
_entity.pdbx_description
1 polymer ?
#
loop_
_entity_poly.entity_id
_entity_poly.type
_entity_poly.pdbx_seq_one_letter_code
_entity_poly.pdbx_strand_id
1 'polypeptide(L)' 'MRIKKISITGLFGMFDHEIPLKMDERVTIIHGPNGIGKTIILNMLYKLFNSKFDDIKAIPFNTINI' A
#
# COMPACT_ATOMS: atom_id res chain seq x y z
N MET A 1 -4.59 6.63 15.28
CA MET A 1 -4.21 5.22 14.96
C MET A 1 -2.81 5.21 14.38
N ARG A 2 -1.99 4.20 14.66
CA ARG A 2 -0.62 4.10 14.12
C ARG A 2 -0.45 2.80 13.34
N ILE A 3 -0.16 2.91 12.06
CA ILE A 3 0.09 1.78 11.15
C ILE A 3 1.45 1.17 11.49
N LYS A 4 1.52 -0.17 11.53
CA LYS A 4 2.76 -0.92 11.79
C LYS A 4 3.32 -1.57 10.52
N LYS A 5 2.43 -1.94 9.60
CA LYS A 5 2.77 -2.71 8.40
C LYS A 5 1.71 -2.45 7.35
N ILE A 6 2.09 -2.39 6.09
CA ILE A 6 1.16 -2.38 4.96
C ILE A 6 1.37 -3.67 4.19
N SER A 7 0.29 -4.42 3.97
CA SER A 7 0.33 -5.66 3.19
C SER A 7 -0.69 -5.58 2.07
N ILE A 8 -0.26 -5.78 0.83
CA ILE A 8 -1.13 -5.83 -0.34
C ILE A 8 -0.81 -7.10 -1.11
N THR A 9 -1.83 -7.86 -1.49
CA THR A 9 -1.65 -9.06 -2.33
C THR A 9 -2.32 -8.90 -3.69
N GLY A 10 -1.74 -9.53 -4.71
CA GLY A 10 -2.28 -9.56 -6.06
C GLY A 10 -2.40 -8.19 -6.72
N LEU A 11 -1.56 -7.21 -6.36
CA LEU A 11 -1.56 -5.90 -7.01
C LEU A 11 -1.24 -6.08 -8.49
N PHE A 12 -2.13 -5.60 -9.35
CA PHE A 12 -2.11 -5.84 -10.80
C PHE A 12 -2.09 -7.33 -11.19
N GLY A 13 -2.57 -8.21 -10.32
CA GLY A 13 -2.58 -9.65 -10.51
C GLY A 13 -1.21 -10.33 -10.43
N MET A 14 -0.14 -9.61 -10.05
CA MET A 14 1.22 -10.14 -10.08
C MET A 14 2.10 -9.79 -8.88
N PHE A 15 1.82 -8.70 -8.15
CA PHE A 15 2.69 -8.24 -7.09
C PHE A 15 2.08 -8.35 -5.71
N ASP A 16 2.79 -9.05 -4.83
CA ASP A 16 2.58 -9.02 -3.40
C ASP A 16 3.60 -8.06 -2.77
N HIS A 17 3.12 -7.16 -1.92
CA HIS A 17 3.94 -6.18 -1.22
C HIS A 17 3.74 -6.31 0.28
N GLU A 18 4.87 -6.39 0.98
CA GLU A 18 4.93 -6.35 2.43
C GLU A 18 5.86 -5.22 2.86
N ILE A 19 5.31 -4.20 3.51
CA ILE A 19 6.05 -2.98 3.89
C ILE A 19 5.94 -2.78 5.40
N PRO A 20 6.88 -3.30 6.21
CA PRO A 20 6.96 -2.95 7.63
C PRO A 20 7.36 -1.48 7.78
N LEU A 21 6.66 -0.75 8.65
CA LEU A 21 6.98 0.65 8.93
C LEU A 21 7.97 0.74 10.09
N LYS A 22 8.98 1.61 9.93
CA LYS A 22 9.97 1.90 10.98
C LYS A 22 9.35 2.68 12.12
N MET A 23 9.17 2.01 13.26
CA MET A 23 8.46 2.57 14.41
C MET A 23 9.34 3.51 15.26
N ASP A 24 10.65 3.28 15.29
CA ASP A 24 11.54 4.06 16.14
C ASP A 24 12.07 5.28 15.39
N GLU A 25 12.59 5.08 14.17
CA GLU A 25 13.14 6.17 13.35
C GLU A 25 12.06 7.04 12.69
N ARG A 26 10.80 6.57 12.69
CA ARG A 26 9.60 7.27 12.17
C ARG A 26 9.66 7.71 10.71
N VAL A 27 10.66 7.25 9.97
CA VAL A 27 10.82 7.49 8.53
C VAL A 27 11.02 6.14 7.86
N THR A 28 10.19 5.83 6.88
CA THR A 28 10.30 4.60 6.07
C THR A 28 10.46 5.00 4.61
N ILE A 29 11.53 4.52 3.95
CA ILE A 29 11.78 4.74 2.53
C ILE A 29 11.33 3.48 1.77
N ILE A 30 10.41 3.65 0.82
CA ILE A 30 9.95 2.57 -0.06
C ILE A 30 10.72 2.68 -1.37
N HIS A 31 11.62 1.74 -1.64
CA HIS A 31 12.40 1.66 -2.88
C HIS A 31 12.13 0.37 -3.65
N GLY A 32 12.45 0.36 -4.95
CA GLY A 32 12.29 -0.81 -5.82
C GLY A 32 12.19 -0.40 -7.30
N PRO A 33 12.16 -1.37 -8.24
CA PRO A 33 12.07 -1.08 -9.67
C PRO A 33 10.86 -0.22 -10.05
N ASN A 34 10.94 0.46 -11.20
CA ASN A 34 9.79 1.19 -11.74
C ASN A 34 8.70 0.21 -12.20
N GLY A 35 7.44 0.61 -12.08
CA GLY A 35 6.29 -0.22 -12.47
C GLY A 35 5.78 -1.20 -11.41
N ILE A 36 6.50 -1.44 -10.30
CA ILE A 36 6.07 -2.43 -9.28
C ILE A 36 4.86 -1.99 -8.43
N GLY A 37 4.41 -0.74 -8.55
CA GLY A 37 3.21 -0.25 -7.85
C GLY A 37 3.45 0.71 -6.67
N LYS A 38 4.68 1.17 -6.41
CA LYS A 38 5.01 2.10 -5.29
C LYS A 38 4.03 3.29 -5.16
N THR A 39 3.79 4.01 -6.25
CA THR A 39 2.86 5.15 -6.26
C THR A 39 1.41 4.73 -6.02
N ILE A 40 1.01 3.57 -6.54
CA ILE A 40 -0.35 3.05 -6.33
C ILE A 40 -0.57 2.65 -4.88
N ILE A 41 0.42 2.03 -4.22
CA ILE A 41 0.36 1.71 -2.80
C ILE A 41 0.13 2.98 -1.97
N LEU A 42 0.91 4.04 -2.22
CA LEU A 42 0.74 5.32 -1.52
C LEU A 42 -0.64 5.95 -1.80
N ASN A 43 -1.14 5.87 -3.03
CA ASN A 43 -2.46 6.36 -3.40
C ASN A 43 -3.59 5.55 -2.74
N MET A 44 -3.45 4.22 -2.64
CA MET A 44 -4.41 3.36 -1.94
C MET A 44 -4.50 3.73 -0.46
N LEU A 45 -3.36 3.98 0.20
CA LEU A 45 -3.35 4.47 1.59
C LEU A 45 -4.05 5.81 1.72
N TYR A 46 -3.74 6.77 0.84
CA TYR A 46 -4.42 8.06 0.81
C TYR A 46 -5.94 7.88 0.69
N LYS A 47 -6.42 7.10 -0.28
CA LYS A 47 -7.85 6.84 -0.48
C LYS A 47 -8.49 6.14 0.71
N LEU A 48 -7.80 5.17 1.32
CA LEU A 48 -8.28 4.42 2.48
C LEU A 48 -8.54 5.33 3.67
N PHE A 49 -7.59 6.22 3.99
CA PHE A 49 -7.74 7.17 5.09
C PHE A 49 -8.68 8.34 4.79
N ASN A 50 -9.05 8.54 3.52
CA ASN A 50 -10.05 9.52 3.10
C ASN A 50 -11.42 8.89 2.78
N SER A 51 -11.64 7.62 3.16
CA SER A 51 -12.89 6.90 2.95
C SER A 51 -13.34 6.82 1.47
N LYS A 52 -12.40 6.90 0.52
CA LYS A 52 -12.65 6.82 -0.92
C LYS A 52 -12.63 5.37 -1.40
N PHE A 53 -13.50 4.53 -0.85
CA PHE A 53 -13.46 3.08 -1.07
C PHE A 53 -13.74 2.65 -2.51
N ASP A 54 -14.60 3.37 -3.24
CA ASP A 54 -14.90 3.04 -4.63
C ASP A 54 -13.68 3.25 -5.54
N ASP A 55 -12.88 4.29 -5.27
CA ASP A 55 -11.62 4.54 -5.96
C ASP A 55 -10.55 3.47 -5.67
N ILE A 56 -10.68 2.75 -4.55
CA ILE A 56 -9.81 1.62 -4.19
C ILE A 56 -10.27 0.38 -4.95
N LYS A 57 -11.57 0.08 -4.97
CA LYS A 57 -12.14 -1.08 -5.70
C LYS A 57 -11.82 -1.08 -7.19
N ALA A 58 -11.62 0.09 -7.79
CA ALA A 58 -11.21 0.22 -9.19
C ALA A 58 -9.77 -0.24 -9.47
N ILE A 59 -8.95 -0.40 -8.44
CA ILE A 59 -7.57 -0.88 -8.54
C ILE A 59 -7.60 -2.41 -8.47
N PRO A 60 -6.92 -3.13 -9.39
CA PRO A 60 -6.82 -4.59 -9.29
C PRO A 60 -5.87 -5.00 -8.17
N PHE A 61 -6.43 -5.53 -7.09
CA PHE A 61 -5.72 -6.18 -5.98
C PHE A 61 -6.63 -7.22 -5.32
N ASN A 62 -6.06 -8.15 -4.56
CA ASN A 62 -6.81 -9.19 -3.86
C ASN A 62 -7.16 -8.75 -2.43
N THR A 63 -6.16 -8.37 -1.64
CA THR A 63 -6.37 -7.91 -0.24
C THR A 63 -5.45 -6.74 0.10
N ILE A 64 -5.92 -5.88 1.01
CA ILE A 64 -5.11 -4.83 1.65
C ILE A 64 -5.32 -4.91 3.17
N ASN A 65 -4.22 -4.93 3.92
CA ASN A 65 -4.19 -4.92 5.39
C ASN A 65 -3.20 -3.85 5.88
N ILE A 66 -3.58 -3.11 6.93
CA ILE A 66 -2.78 -2.01 7.52
C ILE A 66 -2.76 -2.07 9.06
#